data_AF-A0A9P6RWH7-F1
#
_entry.id   AF-A0A9P6RWH7-F1
#
_cell.length_a   1.000
_cell.length_b   1.000
_cell.length_c   1.000
_cell.angle_alpha   90.00
_cell.angle_beta   90.00
_cell.angle_gamma   90.00
#
_symmetry.space_group_name_H-M   'P 1'
#
loop_
_entity.id
_entity.type
_entity.pdbx_description
1 polymer ?
#
loop_
_entity_poly.entity_id
_entity_poly.type
_entity_poly.pdbx_seq_one_letter_code
_entity_poly.pdbx_strand_id
1 'polypeptide(L)'
;MTNYQPHDTTATPNLFPDLIELDALRLTVIVDNEVDNMTSVPKDLGQTTIQQKLFKDRRNLDKERSTAPYGNCHSHATKEGEAAAAGGGVTTVNFDFNDVCCGAHGLSILLTGIKDNKEHKVLFDTGPTSAIFLENAKRLEIEFEKIEVIVLSHWHMDHSGGMLAAVEHCQKARLQQQQQQQQESSVVIDLHPDRPDERGTCLTKPSPAGATTLEQPPIEYVAWGKEPAFKDLESAGGKTGVPNHVRWSDATKTWSPEPEIMDERYVVARVKSKGLV
;
A
#
# COMPACT_ATOMS: atom_id res chain seq x y z
N MET A 1 -30.41 37.29 -11.55
CA MET A 1 -30.77 36.78 -10.21
C MET A 1 -31.83 35.71 -10.40
N THR A 2 -31.40 34.47 -10.52
CA THR A 2 -32.30 33.31 -10.64
C THR A 2 -32.39 32.64 -9.29
N ASN A 3 -33.62 32.56 -8.76
CA ASN A 3 -33.95 32.08 -7.44
C ASN A 3 -33.55 30.60 -7.26
N TYR A 4 -32.55 30.35 -6.41
CA TYR A 4 -32.25 29.03 -5.87
C TYR A 4 -33.20 28.76 -4.69
N GLN A 5 -34.05 27.76 -4.82
CA GLN A 5 -34.83 27.21 -3.71
C GLN A 5 -34.02 26.03 -3.12
N PRO A 6 -33.73 26.01 -1.81
CA PRO A 6 -33.03 24.88 -1.21
C PRO A 6 -33.96 23.66 -1.19
N HIS A 7 -33.52 22.57 -1.82
CA HIS A 7 -34.19 21.28 -1.71
C HIS A 7 -33.99 20.69 -0.31
N ASP A 8 -35.06 20.07 0.20
CA ASP A 8 -35.19 19.30 1.44
C ASP A 8 -33.94 18.44 1.74
N THR A 9 -33.29 18.71 2.88
CA THR A 9 -31.99 18.15 3.29
C THR A 9 -32.10 16.89 4.16
N THR A 10 -33.20 16.14 4.09
CA THR A 10 -33.40 14.97 4.98
C THR A 10 -32.88 13.64 4.44
N ALA A 11 -32.37 13.60 3.20
CA ALA A 11 -31.62 12.47 2.68
C ALA A 11 -30.33 12.97 2.01
N THR A 12 -29.17 12.52 2.51
CA THR A 12 -27.90 12.68 1.78
C THR A 12 -28.08 12.04 0.40
N PRO A 13 -28.00 12.81 -0.70
CA PRO A 13 -28.10 12.24 -2.03
C PRO A 13 -27.03 11.16 -2.16
N ASN A 14 -27.45 9.99 -2.63
CA ASN A 14 -26.53 8.89 -2.92
C ASN A 14 -25.68 9.30 -4.13
N LEU A 15 -24.55 9.99 -3.88
CA LEU A 15 -23.64 10.53 -4.90
C LEU A 15 -23.02 9.44 -5.78
N PHE A 16 -23.10 8.18 -5.35
CA PHE A 16 -22.58 7.01 -6.07
C PHE A 16 -23.60 5.86 -6.00
N PRO A 17 -24.72 5.95 -6.76
CA PRO A 17 -25.80 4.96 -6.68
C PRO A 17 -25.36 3.54 -7.07
N ASP A 18 -24.29 3.44 -7.87
CA ASP A 18 -23.72 2.18 -8.34
C ASP A 18 -22.59 1.62 -7.45
N LEU A 19 -22.18 2.34 -6.39
CA LEU A 19 -21.11 1.86 -5.52
C LEU A 19 -21.63 0.72 -4.64
N ILE A 20 -21.07 -0.47 -4.82
CA ILE A 20 -21.39 -1.64 -4.02
C ILE A 20 -21.02 -1.37 -2.56
N GLU A 21 -21.97 -1.55 -1.64
CA GLU A 21 -21.70 -1.47 -0.21
C GLU A 21 -20.97 -2.74 0.26
N LEU A 22 -19.74 -2.57 0.74
CA LEU A 22 -18.91 -3.62 1.34
C LEU A 22 -19.37 -3.93 2.77
N ASP A 23 -19.33 -5.21 3.14
CA ASP A 23 -19.56 -5.62 4.53
C ASP A 23 -18.38 -5.21 5.43
N ALA A 24 -17.15 -5.25 4.89
CA ALA A 24 -15.95 -4.75 5.53
C ALA A 24 -14.88 -4.34 4.51
N LEU A 25 -14.00 -3.44 4.93
CA LEU A 25 -12.78 -3.07 4.21
C LEU A 25 -11.60 -3.27 5.17
N ARG A 26 -10.58 -3.98 4.70
CA ARG A 26 -9.33 -4.19 5.43
C ARG A 26 -8.18 -3.57 4.65
N LEU A 27 -7.29 -2.89 5.38
CA LEU A 27 -6.09 -2.29 4.83
C LEU A 27 -4.89 -3.00 5.44
N THR A 28 -4.01 -3.54 4.59
CA THR A 28 -2.71 -4.05 4.99
C THR A 28 -1.65 -3.10 4.44
N VAL A 29 -0.99 -2.36 5.33
CA VAL A 29 0.07 -1.43 4.95
C VAL A 29 1.36 -2.21 4.69
N ILE A 30 1.84 -2.20 3.45
CA ILE A 30 3.07 -2.89 3.04
C ILE A 30 4.27 -1.95 3.18
N VAL A 31 4.12 -0.68 2.79
CA VAL A 31 5.14 0.36 2.93
C VAL A 31 4.47 1.65 3.39
N ASP A 32 5.08 2.33 4.36
CA ASP A 32 4.74 3.68 4.81
C ASP A 32 6.01 4.38 5.33
N ASN A 33 5.95 5.71 5.43
CA ASN A 33 6.99 6.62 5.89
C ASN A 33 7.32 6.45 7.37
N GLU A 34 6.35 6.03 8.16
CA GLU A 34 6.55 5.76 9.57
C GLU A 34 7.25 4.41 9.72
N VAL A 35 8.28 4.38 10.57
CA VAL A 35 8.62 3.14 11.28
C VAL A 35 7.53 2.97 12.34
N ASP A 36 6.30 2.75 11.87
CA ASP A 36 5.16 2.55 12.74
C ASP A 36 5.55 1.43 13.71
N ASN A 37 5.09 1.49 14.95
CA ASN A 37 5.36 0.45 15.94
C ASN A 37 4.71 -0.87 15.48
N MET A 38 5.41 -1.55 14.56
CA MET A 38 5.14 -2.80 13.89
C MET A 38 3.74 -2.93 13.30
N THR A 39 3.63 -2.74 11.97
CA THR A 39 2.57 -3.38 11.18
C THR A 39 2.66 -4.89 11.41
N SER A 40 1.76 -5.41 12.24
CA SER A 40 1.69 -6.84 12.55
C SER A 40 0.85 -7.58 11.52
N VAL A 41 1.28 -8.77 11.11
CA VAL A 41 0.49 -9.70 10.29
C VAL A 41 -0.87 -9.98 10.96
N PRO A 42 -2.01 -9.81 10.25
CA PRO A 42 -3.33 -10.18 10.77
C PRO A 42 -3.40 -11.67 11.15
N LYS A 43 -4.02 -11.99 12.29
CA LYS A 43 -4.11 -13.35 12.87
C LYS A 43 -4.71 -14.39 11.92
N ASP A 44 -5.59 -13.93 11.06
CA ASP A 44 -6.39 -14.68 10.12
C ASP A 44 -5.63 -15.10 8.85
N LEU A 45 -4.36 -14.69 8.69
CA LEU A 45 -3.45 -15.21 7.67
C LEU A 45 -2.58 -16.38 8.16
N GLY A 46 -2.64 -16.78 9.44
CA GLY A 46 -1.88 -17.93 9.92
C GLY A 46 -1.38 -17.90 11.37
N GLN A 47 -1.90 -17.06 12.26
CA GLN A 47 -1.49 -17.06 13.67
C GLN A 47 -2.67 -17.31 14.63
N THR A 48 -2.53 -18.38 15.41
CA THR A 48 -3.52 -18.87 16.36
C THR A 48 -3.74 -17.89 17.54
N THR A 49 -4.96 -17.34 17.58
CA THR A 49 -5.78 -16.93 18.76
C THR A 49 -5.34 -15.81 19.75
N ILE A 50 -6.31 -14.89 20.00
CA ILE A 50 -6.62 -14.02 21.18
C ILE A 50 -5.70 -12.83 21.59
N GLN A 51 -6.39 -11.69 21.79
CA GLN A 51 -6.05 -10.28 22.08
C GLN A 51 -4.83 -9.92 22.96
N GLN A 52 -4.13 -8.79 22.70
CA GLN A 52 -4.12 -7.56 23.54
C GLN A 52 -3.14 -6.46 23.05
N LYS A 53 -3.70 -5.26 22.89
CA LYS A 53 -3.15 -3.97 22.43
C LYS A 53 -1.71 -3.62 22.86
N LEU A 54 -0.88 -3.30 21.86
CA LEU A 54 0.22 -2.31 21.72
C LEU A 54 1.40 -2.27 22.73
N PHE A 55 1.24 -2.62 24.00
CA PHE A 55 2.37 -2.85 24.94
C PHE A 55 2.29 -4.22 25.63
N LYS A 56 1.32 -5.04 25.19
CA LYS A 56 1.17 -6.46 25.49
C LYS A 56 1.34 -7.34 24.24
N ASP A 57 1.57 -6.73 23.08
CA ASP A 57 1.68 -7.43 21.81
C ASP A 57 3.05 -8.08 21.64
N ARG A 58 3.19 -9.26 22.24
CA ARG A 58 4.29 -10.21 22.04
C ARG A 58 4.14 -10.95 20.68
N ARG A 59 3.74 -10.25 19.62
CA ARG A 59 3.31 -10.87 18.33
C ARG A 59 4.46 -11.34 17.44
N ASN A 60 5.63 -10.70 17.52
CA ASN A 60 6.88 -11.17 16.89
C ASN A 60 7.86 -11.74 17.91
N LEU A 61 7.34 -12.10 19.07
CA LEU A 61 8.11 -12.57 20.20
C LEU A 61 7.89 -14.08 20.28
N ASP A 62 8.72 -14.81 19.53
CA ASP A 62 8.66 -16.26 19.42
C ASP A 62 8.97 -16.89 20.79
N LYS A 63 7.92 -17.29 21.51
CA LYS A 63 8.04 -17.87 22.86
C LYS A 63 8.53 -19.32 22.83
N GLU A 64 8.38 -20.02 21.71
CA GLU A 64 8.79 -21.42 21.58
C GLU A 64 10.31 -21.55 21.35
N ARG A 65 10.94 -20.51 20.78
CA ARG A 65 12.40 -20.45 20.58
C ARG A 65 13.18 -19.95 21.81
N SER A 66 12.50 -19.61 22.90
CA SER A 66 13.10 -19.15 24.15
C SER A 66 13.58 -20.32 25.03
N THR A 67 14.58 -21.07 24.56
CA THR A 67 15.27 -22.11 25.37
C THR A 67 16.72 -21.78 25.71
N ALA A 68 17.21 -20.58 25.38
CA ALA A 68 18.58 -20.18 25.67
C ALA A 68 18.69 -19.39 26.99
N PRO A 69 19.47 -19.86 27.98
CA PRO A 69 19.84 -19.06 29.13
C PRO A 69 21.05 -18.21 28.73
N TYR A 70 20.84 -17.00 28.25
CA TYR A 70 21.94 -16.03 28.13
C TYR A 70 21.48 -14.66 28.63
N GLY A 71 22.11 -14.23 29.72
CA GLY A 71 22.05 -12.86 30.19
C GLY A 71 22.85 -11.94 29.27
N ASN A 72 22.35 -10.74 29.04
CA ASN A 72 22.78 -9.54 29.75
C ASN A 72 22.31 -8.29 28.97
N CYS A 73 21.37 -7.55 29.53
CA CYS A 73 21.06 -6.19 29.11
C CYS A 73 22.07 -5.25 29.77
N HIS A 74 23.12 -4.89 29.02
CA HIS A 74 24.08 -3.84 29.37
C HIS A 74 24.59 -3.84 30.82
N SER A 75 25.44 -4.79 31.20
CA SER A 75 26.29 -4.60 32.38
C SER A 75 27.65 -5.30 32.25
N HIS A 76 28.72 -4.51 32.36
CA HIS A 76 30.02 -5.04 32.76
C HIS A 76 29.90 -5.57 34.19
N ALA A 77 30.02 -6.88 34.39
CA ALA A 77 30.46 -7.42 35.67
C ALA A 77 30.98 -8.84 35.49
N THR A 78 32.28 -9.00 35.75
CA THR A 78 32.93 -10.27 36.00
C THR A 78 32.47 -10.82 37.34
N LYS A 79 32.06 -12.10 37.38
CA LYS A 79 32.47 -13.15 38.34
C LYS A 79 31.40 -14.23 38.48
N GLU A 80 31.86 -15.46 38.37
CA GLU A 80 31.16 -16.67 38.79
C GLU A 80 31.15 -16.78 40.33
N GLY A 81 30.02 -17.19 40.91
CA GLY A 81 29.92 -17.56 42.32
C GLY A 81 28.55 -17.31 42.98
N GLU A 82 27.84 -18.41 43.24
CA GLU A 82 26.87 -18.68 44.33
C GLU A 82 25.54 -17.90 44.53
N ALA A 83 24.49 -18.73 44.65
CA ALA A 83 23.33 -18.68 45.55
C ALA A 83 22.17 -17.66 45.37
N ALA A 84 21.04 -18.22 44.90
CA ALA A 84 19.65 -18.13 45.40
C ALA A 84 19.04 -16.80 45.92
N ALA A 85 17.86 -16.41 45.39
CA ALA A 85 16.67 -16.04 46.19
C ALA A 85 15.46 -15.62 45.32
N ALA A 86 14.26 -15.82 45.88
CA ALA A 86 12.96 -15.48 45.31
C ALA A 86 12.78 -14.00 44.94
N GLY A 87 12.22 -13.75 43.75
CA GLY A 87 11.80 -12.43 43.29
C GLY A 87 11.58 -12.44 41.78
N GLY A 88 10.43 -11.90 41.31
CA GLY A 88 9.89 -12.00 39.95
C GLY A 88 10.92 -12.18 38.82
N GLY A 89 10.94 -13.37 38.22
CA GLY A 89 11.84 -13.69 37.11
C GLY A 89 11.57 -12.81 35.90
N VAL A 90 12.61 -12.19 35.35
CA VAL A 90 12.53 -11.45 34.08
C VAL A 90 12.37 -12.46 32.95
N THR A 91 11.24 -12.41 32.24
CA THR A 91 11.06 -13.18 31.00
C THR A 91 11.58 -12.37 29.83
N THR A 92 12.77 -12.73 29.33
CA THR A 92 13.25 -12.25 28.04
C THR A 92 12.43 -12.89 26.94
N VAL A 93 12.09 -12.11 25.90
CA VAL A 93 11.61 -12.72 24.65
C VAL A 93 12.47 -12.26 23.50
N ASN A 94 12.81 -13.21 22.65
CA ASN A 94 13.62 -12.96 21.48
C ASN A 94 12.78 -12.22 20.44
N PHE A 95 13.33 -11.12 19.96
CA PHE A 95 12.77 -10.32 18.90
C PHE A 95 13.69 -10.46 17.69
N ASP A 96 13.18 -11.08 16.62
CA ASP A 96 13.91 -11.15 15.36
C ASP A 96 13.46 -9.99 14.48
N PHE A 97 14.40 -9.10 14.13
CA PHE A 97 14.13 -7.98 13.23
C PHE A 97 13.71 -8.46 11.83
N ASN A 98 13.98 -9.72 11.46
CA ASN A 98 13.51 -10.30 10.21
C ASN A 98 11.98 -10.50 10.18
N ASP A 99 11.31 -10.50 11.33
CA ASP A 99 9.85 -10.66 11.44
C ASP A 99 9.09 -9.33 11.36
N VAL A 100 9.80 -8.23 11.08
CA VAL A 100 9.25 -6.87 11.14
C VAL A 100 9.39 -6.19 9.79
N CYS A 101 8.31 -5.56 9.31
CA CYS A 101 8.37 -4.73 8.12
C CYS A 101 9.29 -3.52 8.35
N CYS A 102 10.05 -3.16 7.31
CA CYS A 102 10.88 -1.97 7.33
C CYS A 102 10.09 -0.78 6.76
N GLY A 103 10.12 0.37 7.44
CA GLY A 103 9.57 1.62 6.90
C GLY A 103 10.47 2.17 5.78
N ALA A 104 9.88 2.95 4.87
CA ALA A 104 10.61 3.67 3.83
C ALA A 104 9.79 4.87 3.32
N HIS A 105 10.45 5.88 2.77
CA HIS A 105 9.74 7.01 2.17
C HIS A 105 8.93 6.53 0.94
N GLY A 106 7.61 6.45 1.07
CA GLY A 106 6.69 5.98 0.05
C GLY A 106 5.48 5.27 0.63
N LEU A 107 4.59 4.80 -0.24
CA LEU A 107 3.35 4.15 0.14
C LEU A 107 3.14 2.84 -0.62
N SER A 108 2.62 1.82 0.06
CA SER A 108 1.99 0.66 -0.56
C SER A 108 0.98 0.05 0.39
N ILE A 109 -0.26 -0.12 -0.06
CA ILE A 109 -1.36 -0.66 0.73
C ILE A 109 -2.09 -1.73 -0.07
N LEU A 110 -2.28 -2.91 0.52
CA LEU A 110 -3.21 -3.89 0.02
C LEU A 110 -4.59 -3.65 0.62
N LEU A 111 -5.55 -3.27 -0.21
CA LEU A 111 -6.95 -3.09 0.12
C LEU A 111 -7.68 -4.43 -0.11
N THR A 112 -8.33 -4.97 0.92
CA THR A 112 -9.19 -6.14 0.82
C THR A 112 -10.63 -5.73 1.10
N GLY A 113 -11.44 -5.64 0.05
CA GLY A 113 -12.88 -5.43 0.14
C GLY A 113 -13.61 -6.75 0.36
N ILE A 114 -14.52 -6.79 1.33
CA ILE A 114 -15.27 -7.99 1.71
C ILE A 114 -16.75 -7.75 1.43
N LYS A 115 -17.36 -8.63 0.64
CA LYS A 115 -18.79 -8.61 0.33
C LYS A 115 -19.33 -10.03 0.21
N ASP A 116 -20.40 -10.35 0.94
CA ASP A 116 -21.08 -11.66 0.88
C ASP A 116 -20.09 -12.84 1.07
N ASN A 117 -19.17 -12.70 2.03
CA ASN A 117 -18.07 -13.62 2.33
C ASN A 117 -17.06 -13.86 1.18
N LYS A 118 -17.04 -12.99 0.17
CA LYS A 118 -16.00 -12.97 -0.88
C LYS A 118 -15.04 -11.80 -0.65
N GLU A 119 -13.77 -12.05 -0.95
CA GLU A 119 -12.71 -11.04 -0.86
C GLU A 119 -12.29 -10.62 -2.27
N HIS A 120 -12.08 -9.32 -2.44
CA HIS A 120 -11.49 -8.71 -3.62
C HIS A 120 -10.30 -7.86 -3.17
N LYS A 121 -9.15 -8.04 -3.82
CA LYS A 121 -7.90 -7.40 -3.39
C LYS A 121 -7.37 -6.43 -4.44
N VAL A 122 -7.11 -5.20 -4.02
CA VAL A 122 -6.50 -4.13 -4.83
C VAL A 122 -5.20 -3.71 -4.17
N LEU A 123 -4.10 -3.76 -4.92
CA LEU A 123 -2.82 -3.21 -4.47
C LEU A 123 -2.76 -1.74 -4.89
N PHE A 124 -2.71 -0.84 -3.91
CA PHE A 124 -2.62 0.60 -4.11
C PHE A 124 -1.20 1.07 -3.79
N ASP A 125 -0.49 1.54 -4.81
CA ASP A 125 0.94 1.84 -4.78
C ASP A 125 1.84 0.64 -4.39
N THR A 126 3.14 0.82 -4.60
CA THR A 126 4.16 -0.24 -4.53
C THR A 126 5.46 0.21 -3.84
N GLY A 127 5.45 1.37 -3.19
CA GLY A 127 6.57 1.91 -2.45
C GLY A 127 7.76 2.32 -3.32
N PRO A 128 8.89 2.72 -2.70
CA PRO A 128 10.02 3.34 -3.37
C PRO A 128 10.93 2.39 -4.13
N THR A 129 10.97 1.11 -3.74
CA THR A 129 11.85 0.13 -4.37
C THR A 129 11.23 -1.26 -4.33
N SER A 130 11.52 -2.08 -5.34
CA SER A 130 11.18 -3.51 -5.32
C SER A 130 11.73 -4.23 -4.08
N ALA A 131 12.92 -3.86 -3.60
CA ALA A 131 13.54 -4.53 -2.47
C ALA A 131 12.74 -4.38 -1.18
N ILE A 132 12.34 -3.15 -0.83
CA ILE A 132 11.56 -2.90 0.39
C ILE A 132 10.15 -3.49 0.27
N PHE A 133 9.53 -3.32 -0.91
CA PHE A 133 8.19 -3.82 -1.19
C PHE A 133 8.12 -5.34 -1.06
N LEU A 134 9.00 -6.07 -1.75
CA LEU A 134 8.99 -7.53 -1.77
C LEU A 134 9.34 -8.13 -0.40
N GLU A 135 10.30 -7.54 0.31
CA GLU A 135 10.68 -8.05 1.63
C GLU A 135 9.55 -7.83 2.65
N ASN A 136 8.86 -6.67 2.63
CA ASN A 136 7.69 -6.46 3.46
C ASN A 136 6.51 -7.36 3.03
N ALA A 137 6.27 -7.52 1.74
CA ALA A 137 5.22 -8.39 1.22
C ALA A 137 5.43 -9.86 1.63
N LYS A 138 6.68 -10.31 1.65
CA LYS A 138 7.07 -11.63 2.15
C LYS A 138 6.77 -11.78 3.64
N ARG A 139 7.13 -10.80 4.47
CA ARG A 139 6.86 -10.81 5.93
C ARG A 139 5.37 -10.76 6.26
N LEU A 140 4.59 -10.08 5.41
CA LEU A 140 3.14 -9.98 5.52
C LEU A 140 2.40 -11.14 4.85
N GLU A 141 3.12 -12.10 4.28
CA GLU A 141 2.57 -13.27 3.57
C GLU A 141 1.54 -12.87 2.50
N ILE A 142 1.87 -11.85 1.71
CA ILE A 142 0.98 -11.34 0.66
C ILE A 142 0.79 -12.39 -0.45
N GLU A 143 -0.46 -12.78 -0.65
CA GLU A 143 -0.90 -13.70 -1.71
C GLU A 143 -1.05 -12.96 -3.05
N PHE A 144 0.04 -12.86 -3.81
CA PHE A 144 0.10 -12.11 -5.07
C PHE A 144 -0.90 -12.59 -6.12
N GLU A 145 -1.26 -13.87 -6.13
CA GLU A 145 -2.26 -14.41 -7.06
C GLU A 145 -3.66 -13.81 -6.87
N LYS A 146 -3.98 -13.34 -5.65
CA LYS A 146 -5.30 -12.86 -5.25
C LYS A 146 -5.46 -11.36 -5.51
N ILE A 147 -4.37 -10.66 -5.81
CA ILE A 147 -4.39 -9.24 -6.20
C ILE A 147 -5.04 -9.16 -7.57
N GLU A 148 -6.20 -8.53 -7.68
CA GLU A 148 -6.97 -8.44 -8.92
C GLU A 148 -6.51 -7.25 -9.77
N VAL A 149 -6.29 -6.13 -9.10
CA VAL A 149 -5.93 -4.83 -9.70
C VAL A 149 -4.78 -4.21 -8.92
N ILE A 150 -3.85 -3.60 -9.64
CA ILE A 150 -2.84 -2.70 -9.08
C ILE A 150 -3.19 -1.28 -9.54
N VAL A 151 -3.29 -0.35 -8.61
CA VAL A 151 -3.61 1.06 -8.87
C VAL A 151 -2.44 1.91 -8.41
N LEU A 152 -1.99 2.83 -9.25
CA LEU A 152 -0.99 3.83 -8.87
C LEU A 152 -1.67 5.17 -8.57
N SER A 153 -1.43 5.73 -7.39
CA SER A 153 -1.92 7.03 -6.98
C SER A 153 -1.43 8.14 -7.90
N HIS A 154 -0.13 8.19 -8.14
CA HIS A 154 0.52 9.12 -9.06
C HIS A 154 1.94 8.65 -9.40
N TRP A 155 2.54 9.27 -10.42
CA TRP A 155 3.86 8.88 -10.94
C TRP A 155 5.03 9.50 -10.15
N HIS A 156 5.24 9.04 -8.92
CA HIS A 156 6.52 9.24 -8.25
C HIS A 156 7.12 7.90 -7.85
N MET A 157 8.46 7.81 -7.92
CA MET A 157 9.21 6.60 -7.61
C MET A 157 8.91 6.04 -6.22
N ASP A 158 8.62 6.88 -5.23
CA ASP A 158 8.22 6.47 -3.88
C ASP A 158 6.86 5.74 -3.81
N HIS A 159 6.10 5.72 -4.90
CA HIS A 159 4.84 4.99 -5.05
C HIS A 159 4.92 3.90 -6.13
N SER A 160 5.70 4.12 -7.19
CA SER A 160 5.78 3.25 -8.37
C SER A 160 7.01 2.31 -8.39
N GLY A 161 7.97 2.52 -7.49
CA GLY A 161 9.28 1.87 -7.56
C GLY A 161 9.26 0.35 -7.38
N GLY A 162 8.20 -0.22 -6.80
CA GLY A 162 7.97 -1.66 -6.72
C GLY A 162 7.07 -2.24 -7.83
N MET A 163 6.55 -1.42 -8.75
CA MET A 163 5.48 -1.78 -9.68
C MET A 163 5.84 -2.98 -10.57
N LEU A 164 7.01 -2.95 -11.20
CA LEU A 164 7.45 -4.03 -12.08
C LEU A 164 7.54 -5.36 -11.32
N ALA A 165 8.13 -5.33 -10.12
CA ALA A 165 8.26 -6.50 -9.27
C ALA A 165 6.90 -7.04 -8.81
N ALA A 166 5.95 -6.17 -8.47
CA ALA A 166 4.60 -6.57 -8.09
C ALA A 166 3.90 -7.32 -9.24
N VAL A 167 4.00 -6.81 -10.47
CA VAL A 167 3.42 -7.43 -11.67
C VAL A 167 4.05 -8.79 -11.95
N GLU A 168 5.38 -8.88 -11.93
CA GLU A 168 6.11 -10.14 -12.13
C GLU A 168 5.72 -11.19 -11.09
N HIS A 169 5.56 -10.80 -9.81
CA HIS A 169 5.16 -11.71 -8.75
C HIS A 169 3.69 -12.15 -8.88
N CYS A 170 2.79 -11.26 -9.28
CA CYS A 170 1.41 -11.63 -9.62
C CYS A 170 1.38 -12.65 -10.76
N GLN A 171 2.11 -12.38 -11.85
CA GLN A 171 2.17 -13.28 -13.01
C GLN A 171 2.75 -14.63 -12.62
N LYS A 172 3.87 -14.65 -11.89
CA LYS A 172 4.51 -15.89 -11.42
C LYS A 172 3.59 -16.71 -10.52
N ALA A 173 2.92 -16.09 -9.55
CA ALA A 173 2.01 -16.77 -8.63
C ALA A 173 0.80 -17.36 -9.38
N ARG A 174 0.23 -16.61 -10.34
CA ARG A 174 -0.87 -17.09 -11.18
C ARG A 174 -0.45 -18.24 -12.09
N LEU A 175 0.74 -18.19 -12.70
CA LEU A 175 1.26 -19.31 -13.51
C LEU A 175 1.46 -20.59 -12.67
N GLN A 176 1.90 -20.44 -11.41
CA GLN A 176 2.05 -21.57 -10.48
C GLN A 176 0.68 -22.18 -10.11
N GLN A 177 -0.35 -21.36 -9.96
CA GLN A 177 -1.72 -21.84 -9.74
C GLN A 177 -2.37 -22.41 -11.01
N GLN A 178 -2.06 -21.87 -12.19
CA GLN A 178 -2.59 -22.34 -13.48
C GLN A 178 -2.18 -23.78 -13.82
N GLN A 179 -0.96 -24.16 -13.43
CA GLN A 179 -0.52 -25.55 -13.50
C GLN A 179 -1.41 -26.50 -12.65
N GLN A 180 -2.22 -25.94 -11.75
CA GLN A 180 -3.12 -26.66 -10.87
C GLN A 180 -4.61 -26.47 -11.27
N GLN A 181 -5.03 -25.29 -11.75
CA GLN A 181 -6.41 -24.99 -12.20
C GLN A 181 -6.44 -23.87 -13.28
N GLN A 182 -7.16 -24.08 -14.39
CA GLN A 182 -7.25 -23.20 -15.57
C GLN A 182 -7.80 -21.78 -15.28
N GLN A 183 -6.96 -20.82 -14.86
CA GLN A 183 -7.38 -19.43 -14.66
C GLN A 183 -6.42 -18.44 -15.33
N GLU A 184 -6.82 -17.89 -16.48
CA GLU A 184 -5.95 -17.19 -17.47
C GLU A 184 -5.87 -15.66 -17.35
N SER A 185 -6.43 -15.00 -16.34
CA SER A 185 -6.41 -13.52 -16.34
C SER A 185 -5.03 -12.97 -15.93
N SER A 186 -4.49 -12.02 -16.68
CA SER A 186 -3.39 -11.12 -16.25
C SER A 186 -3.85 -10.17 -15.15
N VAL A 187 -2.91 -9.67 -14.34
CA VAL A 187 -3.25 -8.63 -13.34
C VAL A 187 -3.55 -7.33 -14.08
N VAL A 188 -4.64 -6.66 -13.70
CA VAL A 188 -4.98 -5.36 -14.30
C VAL A 188 -4.18 -4.28 -13.60
N ILE A 189 -3.60 -3.36 -14.37
CA ILE A 189 -2.83 -2.25 -13.85
C ILE A 189 -3.48 -0.96 -14.31
N ASP A 190 -4.00 -0.22 -13.34
CA ASP A 190 -4.63 1.06 -13.56
C ASP A 190 -3.65 2.19 -13.22
N LEU A 191 -3.24 2.90 -14.27
CA LEU A 191 -2.19 3.91 -14.24
C LEU A 191 -2.66 5.19 -14.94
N HIS A 192 -2.20 6.34 -14.46
CA HIS A 192 -2.43 7.61 -15.16
C HIS A 192 -1.75 7.58 -16.54
N PRO A 193 -2.43 7.96 -17.64
CA PRO A 193 -1.86 7.88 -18.99
C PRO A 193 -0.67 8.82 -19.19
N ASP A 194 -0.68 10.00 -18.56
CA ASP A 194 0.44 10.94 -18.58
C ASP A 194 1.57 10.51 -17.64
N ARG A 195 2.24 9.45 -18.05
CA ARG A 195 3.44 8.95 -17.43
C ARG A 195 4.63 9.86 -17.77
N PRO A 196 5.30 10.46 -16.78
CA PRO A 196 6.57 11.15 -16.97
C PRO A 196 7.69 10.12 -17.21
N ASP A 197 8.75 10.49 -17.92
CA ASP A 197 9.92 9.62 -18.03
C ASP A 197 10.66 9.51 -16.69
N GLU A 198 10.77 10.64 -15.99
CA GLU A 198 11.38 10.79 -14.67
C GLU A 198 10.63 11.89 -13.91
N ARG A 199 10.45 11.74 -12.60
CA ARG A 199 10.02 12.82 -11.68
C ARG A 199 11.05 13.06 -10.59
N GLY A 200 10.88 14.14 -9.85
CA GLY A 200 11.95 14.73 -9.07
C GLY A 200 11.64 16.12 -8.57
N THR A 201 12.58 16.68 -7.82
CA THR A 201 12.47 18.02 -7.26
C THR A 201 13.27 19.01 -8.08
N CYS A 202 12.61 20.09 -8.51
CA CYS A 202 13.26 21.25 -9.10
C CYS A 202 13.97 22.04 -7.98
N LEU A 203 15.30 22.08 -7.98
CA LEU A 203 16.10 22.77 -6.97
C LEU A 203 16.16 24.29 -7.21
N THR A 204 15.85 24.71 -8.43
CA THR A 204 15.85 26.11 -8.84
C THR A 204 14.42 26.60 -8.96
N LYS A 205 14.12 27.81 -8.46
CA LYS A 205 12.79 28.40 -8.69
C LYS A 205 12.70 28.83 -10.16
N PRO A 206 11.69 28.37 -10.92
CA PRO A 206 11.46 28.94 -12.24
C PRO A 206 11.17 30.44 -12.08
N SER A 207 11.67 31.25 -13.02
CA SER A 207 11.43 32.68 -13.00
C SER A 207 9.93 32.96 -13.13
N PRO A 208 9.38 34.00 -12.46
CA PRO A 208 7.98 34.36 -12.62
C PRO A 208 7.62 34.55 -14.09
N ALA A 209 6.42 34.12 -14.47
CA ALA A 209 5.91 34.31 -15.82
C ALA A 209 6.01 35.80 -16.21
N GLY A 210 6.84 36.12 -17.22
CA GLY A 210 7.07 37.49 -17.70
C GLY A 210 8.46 38.08 -17.40
N ALA A 211 9.38 37.35 -16.75
CA ALA A 211 10.75 37.82 -16.56
C ALA A 211 11.54 37.86 -17.89
N THR A 212 12.06 39.04 -18.26
CA THR A 212 12.69 39.33 -19.56
C THR A 212 14.22 39.19 -19.58
N THR A 213 14.84 38.60 -18.56
CA THR A 213 16.31 38.50 -18.50
C THR A 213 16.82 37.33 -19.35
N LEU A 214 17.73 37.65 -20.28
CA LEU A 214 18.26 36.78 -21.35
C LEU A 214 19.21 35.66 -20.90
N GLU A 215 19.58 35.58 -19.62
CA GLU A 215 20.38 34.49 -19.08
C GLU A 215 19.66 33.94 -17.84
N GLN A 216 18.99 32.80 -18.00
CA GLN A 216 18.47 32.03 -16.88
C GLN A 216 19.51 30.98 -16.49
N PRO A 217 19.80 30.80 -15.19
CA PRO A 217 20.60 29.68 -14.75
C PRO A 217 19.93 28.38 -15.21
N PRO A 218 20.71 27.32 -15.54
CA PRO A 218 20.14 26.05 -15.92
C PRO A 218 19.21 25.55 -14.82
N ILE A 219 18.06 24.99 -15.22
CA ILE A 219 17.14 24.37 -14.28
C ILE A 219 17.85 23.14 -13.69
N GLU A 220 18.17 23.20 -12.41
CA GLU A 220 18.67 22.05 -11.68
C GLU A 220 17.51 21.19 -11.18
N TYR A 221 17.55 19.92 -11.55
CA TYR A 221 16.51 18.94 -11.25
C TYR A 221 17.16 17.69 -10.65
N VAL A 222 16.63 17.23 -9.52
CA VAL A 222 17.00 15.92 -8.96
C VAL A 222 15.89 14.95 -9.31
N ALA A 223 16.14 14.10 -10.30
CA ALA A 223 15.26 13.00 -10.65
C ALA A 223 15.43 11.84 -9.65
N TRP A 224 14.33 11.18 -9.30
CA TRP A 224 14.30 10.00 -8.42
C TRP A 224 14.40 8.68 -9.20
N GLY A 225 14.83 8.74 -10.45
CA GLY A 225 14.99 7.59 -11.34
C GLY A 225 13.90 7.50 -12.41
N LYS A 226 13.99 6.44 -13.22
CA LYS A 226 13.09 6.19 -14.35
C LYS A 226 11.87 5.41 -13.95
N GLU A 227 10.70 5.95 -14.25
CA GLU A 227 9.45 5.24 -14.09
C GLU A 227 9.40 4.01 -15.03
N PRO A 228 8.76 2.89 -14.66
CA PRO A 228 8.55 1.76 -15.56
C PRO A 228 7.63 2.16 -16.72
N ALA A 229 7.95 1.76 -17.95
CA ALA A 229 7.08 2.05 -19.09
C ALA A 229 5.90 1.07 -19.14
N PHE A 230 4.78 1.47 -19.73
CA PHE A 230 3.62 0.57 -19.88
C PHE A 230 3.98 -0.75 -20.55
N LYS A 231 4.82 -0.69 -21.61
CA LYS A 231 5.34 -1.87 -22.29
C LYS A 231 6.13 -2.82 -21.38
N ASP A 232 6.84 -2.28 -20.38
CA ASP A 232 7.65 -3.09 -19.46
C ASP A 232 6.73 -3.87 -18.52
N LEU A 233 5.66 -3.21 -18.04
CA LEU A 233 4.62 -3.83 -17.23
C LEU A 233 3.81 -4.88 -18.00
N GLU A 234 3.49 -4.61 -19.26
CA GLU A 234 2.84 -5.59 -20.15
C GLU A 234 3.75 -6.79 -20.42
N SER A 235 5.05 -6.55 -20.65
CA SER A 235 6.03 -7.61 -20.83
C SER A 235 6.21 -8.47 -19.57
N ALA A 236 6.01 -7.89 -18.39
CA ALA A 236 5.98 -8.60 -17.12
C ALA A 236 4.69 -9.44 -16.89
N GLY A 237 3.71 -9.36 -17.79
CA GLY A 237 2.45 -10.13 -17.74
C GLY A 237 1.24 -9.33 -17.24
N GLY A 238 1.40 -8.02 -17.05
CA GLY A 238 0.31 -7.12 -16.69
C GLY A 238 -0.59 -6.74 -17.87
N LYS A 239 -1.80 -6.26 -17.55
CA LYS A 239 -2.72 -5.66 -18.51
C LYS A 239 -2.93 -4.19 -18.18
N THR A 240 -2.45 -3.30 -19.05
CA THR A 240 -2.66 -1.85 -18.93
C THR A 240 -3.82 -1.38 -19.83
N GLY A 241 -4.05 -0.07 -19.95
CA GLY A 241 -5.01 0.50 -20.88
C GLY A 241 -6.47 0.41 -20.44
N VAL A 242 -6.72 0.38 -19.13
CA VAL A 242 -8.07 0.50 -18.56
C VAL A 242 -8.61 1.90 -18.86
N PRO A 243 -9.90 2.07 -19.24
CA PRO A 243 -10.49 3.39 -19.41
C PRO A 243 -10.35 4.23 -18.14
N ASN A 244 -9.67 5.37 -18.27
CA ASN A 244 -9.38 6.27 -17.16
C ASN A 244 -10.33 7.46 -17.11
N HIS A 245 -10.52 7.96 -15.88
CA HIS A 245 -11.14 9.23 -15.52
C HIS A 245 -12.50 9.45 -16.16
N VAL A 246 -13.54 9.07 -15.41
CA VAL A 246 -14.92 9.34 -15.79
C VAL A 246 -15.56 10.26 -14.76
N ARG A 247 -16.38 11.17 -15.24
CA ARG A 247 -17.20 12.04 -14.41
C ARG A 247 -18.63 11.59 -14.41
N TRP A 248 -19.24 11.55 -13.23
CA TRP A 248 -20.68 11.44 -13.12
C TRP A 248 -21.35 12.77 -13.43
N SER A 249 -22.31 12.75 -14.35
CA SER A 249 -23.18 13.88 -14.63
C SER A 249 -24.54 13.66 -13.96
N ASP A 250 -24.86 14.48 -12.95
CA ASP A 250 -26.16 14.42 -12.29
C ASP A 250 -27.33 14.78 -13.21
N ALA A 251 -27.08 15.58 -14.25
CA ALA A 251 -28.08 15.98 -15.22
C ALA A 251 -28.47 14.83 -16.16
N THR A 252 -27.49 14.01 -16.57
CA THR A 252 -27.69 12.91 -17.53
C THR A 252 -27.79 11.56 -16.85
N LYS A 253 -27.40 11.45 -15.57
CA LYS A 253 -27.28 10.20 -14.82
C LYS A 253 -26.40 9.17 -15.55
N THR A 254 -25.29 9.65 -16.10
CA THR A 254 -24.32 8.84 -16.85
C THR A 254 -22.89 9.22 -16.49
N TRP A 255 -21.98 8.27 -16.63
CA TRP A 255 -20.54 8.49 -16.62
C TRP A 255 -20.05 8.91 -18.01
N SER A 256 -19.22 9.95 -18.08
CA SER A 256 -18.56 10.39 -19.32
C SER A 256 -17.05 10.51 -19.11
N PRO A 257 -16.21 10.25 -20.12
CA PRO A 257 -14.78 10.50 -20.02
C PRO A 257 -14.48 11.95 -19.60
N GLU A 258 -13.61 12.14 -18.61
CA GLU A 258 -13.06 13.42 -18.15
C GLU A 258 -11.53 13.30 -18.08
N PRO A 259 -10.85 13.22 -19.24
CA PRO A 259 -9.42 12.95 -19.31
C PRO A 259 -8.55 14.09 -18.75
N GLU A 260 -9.13 15.25 -18.47
CA GLU A 260 -8.43 16.42 -17.89
C GLU A 260 -8.27 16.34 -16.36
N ILE A 261 -8.82 15.32 -15.69
CA ILE A 261 -8.43 15.03 -14.30
C ILE A 261 -6.98 14.53 -14.33
N MET A 262 -6.06 15.41 -13.93
CA MET A 262 -4.60 15.15 -13.86
C MET A 262 -4.15 14.71 -12.47
N ASP A 263 -5.10 14.47 -11.56
CA ASP A 263 -4.86 14.45 -10.11
C ASP A 263 -4.34 13.11 -9.60
N GLU A 264 -3.74 13.22 -8.40
CA GLU A 264 -3.51 12.13 -7.47
C GLU A 264 -4.79 11.30 -7.29
N ARG A 265 -4.68 10.00 -7.48
CA ARG A 265 -5.81 9.10 -7.27
C ARG A 265 -5.96 8.80 -5.79
N TYR A 266 -7.20 8.69 -5.37
CA TYR A 266 -7.59 8.25 -4.05
C TYR A 266 -8.62 7.12 -4.19
N VAL A 267 -8.70 6.27 -3.17
CA VAL A 267 -9.71 5.22 -3.12
C VAL A 267 -10.83 5.69 -2.20
N VAL A 268 -12.06 5.58 -2.67
CA VAL A 268 -13.27 5.75 -1.86
C VAL A 268 -14.04 4.44 -1.86
N ALA A 269 -14.42 3.97 -0.68
CA ALA A 269 -15.23 2.78 -0.52
C ALA A 269 -16.48 3.08 0.30
N ARG A 270 -17.60 2.44 -0.05
CA ARG A 270 -18.78 2.42 0.82
C ARG A 270 -18.72 1.20 1.72
N VAL A 271 -18.56 1.42 3.02
CA VAL A 271 -18.47 0.35 4.01
C VAL A 271 -19.70 0.41 4.91
N LYS A 272 -20.36 -0.74 5.05
CA LYS A 272 -21.52 -0.93 5.93
C LYS A 272 -21.22 -0.37 7.32
N SER A 273 -22.17 0.38 7.87
CA SER A 273 -22.06 1.10 9.16
C SER A 273 -21.02 2.24 9.25
N LYS A 274 -20.23 2.48 8.19
CA LYS A 274 -19.24 3.57 8.13
C LYS A 274 -19.57 4.64 7.09
N GLY A 275 -20.38 4.31 6.07
CA GLY A 275 -20.68 5.20 4.97
C GLY A 275 -19.56 5.20 3.94
N LEU A 276 -19.29 6.35 3.31
CA LEU A 276 -18.14 6.54 2.44
C LEU A 276 -16.89 6.77 3.30
N VAL A 277 -15.84 5.99 3.04
CA VAL A 277 -14.51 6.08 3.66
C VAL A 277 -13.43 6.15 2.60
#